data_AF-A0A1B6FIN5-F1
#
_entry.id   AF-A0A1B6FIN5-F1
#
_cell.length_a   1.000
_cell.length_b   1.000
_cell.length_c   1.000
_cell.angle_alpha   90.00
_cell.angle_beta   90.00
_cell.angle_gamma   90.00
#
_symmetry.space_group_name_H-M   'P 1'
#
loop_
_entity.id
_entity.type
_entity.pdbx_description
1 polymer ?
#
loop_
_entity_poly.entity_id
_entity_poly.type
_entity_poly.pdbx_seq_one_letter_code
_entity_poly.pdbx_strand_id
1 'polypeptide(L)'
;SKRAQMTIAVNYFAQVDVCEALFPLLRNHSRVVNLTSCCGLLYNIPSPELQKRLKDPELTISQLNNLMKEFLQAAAEGNCEEVGWGMSAYSVSKVGLSALTFVQQRQFDTDPR
;
A
#
# COMPACT_ATOMS: atom_id res chain seq x y z
N SER A 1 -13.39 -11.83 1.09
CA SER A 1 -13.87 -11.61 2.48
C SER A 1 -14.33 -10.17 2.64
N LYS A 2 -15.55 -9.93 3.16
CA LYS A 2 -16.12 -8.59 3.38
C LYS A 2 -15.21 -7.69 4.23
N ARG A 3 -14.59 -8.25 5.27
CA ARG A 3 -13.67 -7.52 6.16
C ARG A 3 -12.41 -7.06 5.42
N ALA A 4 -11.83 -7.92 4.58
CA ALA A 4 -10.65 -7.56 3.80
C ALA A 4 -10.94 -6.40 2.83
N GLN A 5 -12.10 -6.45 2.15
CA GLN A 5 -12.55 -5.38 1.25
C GLN A 5 -12.69 -4.04 1.99
N MET A 6 -13.39 -4.01 3.12
CA MET A 6 -13.56 -2.78 3.91
C MET A 6 -12.23 -2.23 4.41
N THR A 7 -11.35 -3.08 4.94
CA THR A 7 -10.05 -2.65 5.46
C THR A 7 -9.17 -2.04 4.38
N ILE A 8 -9.07 -2.68 3.21
CA ILE A 8 -8.23 -2.19 2.10
C ILE A 8 -8.85 -0.94 1.45
N ALA A 9 -10.17 -0.89 1.32
CA ALA A 9 -10.87 0.29 0.81
C ALA A 9 -10.56 1.54 1.66
N VAL A 10 -10.59 1.43 2.99
CA VAL A 10 -10.38 2.57 3.88
C VAL A 10 -8.89 2.85 4.12
N ASN A 11 -8.11 1.85 4.53
CA ASN A 11 -6.74 2.08 4.99
C ASN A 11 -5.74 2.31 3.85
N TYR A 12 -6.10 1.91 2.62
CA TYR A 12 -5.23 2.03 1.46
C TYR A 12 -5.85 2.89 0.35
N PHE A 13 -6.95 2.45 -0.28
CA PHE A 13 -7.47 3.16 -1.46
C PHE A 13 -7.97 4.57 -1.15
N ALA A 14 -8.74 4.75 -0.08
CA ALA A 14 -9.17 6.09 0.32
C ALA A 14 -7.99 7.00 0.68
N GLN A 15 -6.89 6.45 1.21
CA GLN A 15 -5.67 7.22 1.48
C GLN A 15 -4.97 7.64 0.17
N VAL A 16 -4.93 6.77 -0.84
CA VAL A 16 -4.45 7.11 -2.19
C VAL A 16 -5.29 8.27 -2.75
N ASP A 17 -6.62 8.16 -2.70
CA ASP A 17 -7.53 9.19 -3.22
C ASP A 17 -7.34 10.55 -2.51
N VAL A 18 -7.19 10.53 -1.18
CA VAL A 18 -6.91 11.74 -0.39
C VAL A 18 -5.56 12.34 -0.78
N CYS A 19 -4.52 11.54 -0.94
CA CYS A 19 -3.22 12.02 -1.40
C CYS A 19 -3.32 12.63 -2.80
N GLU A 20 -3.94 11.95 -3.76
CA GLU A 20 -4.11 12.45 -5.13
C GLU A 20 -4.86 13.78 -5.17
N ALA A 21 -5.90 13.94 -4.34
CA ALA A 21 -6.67 15.18 -4.25
C ALA A 21 -5.91 16.33 -3.58
N LEU A 22 -5.10 16.04 -2.56
CA LEU A 22 -4.43 17.06 -1.74
C LEU A 22 -3.03 17.43 -2.22
N PHE A 23 -2.32 16.53 -2.91
CA PHE A 23 -0.94 16.75 -3.36
C PHE A 23 -0.75 17.94 -4.31
N PRO A 24 -1.70 18.27 -5.21
CA PRO A 24 -1.64 19.50 -5.99
C PRO A 24 -1.65 20.79 -5.15
N LEU A 25 -2.15 20.73 -3.91
CA LEU A 25 -2.28 21.89 -3.01
C LEU A 25 -1.07 22.09 -2.09
N LEU A 26 -0.11 21.16 -2.11
CA LEU A 26 1.07 21.22 -1.27
C LEU A 26 1.98 22.37 -1.69
N ARG A 27 2.49 23.11 -0.70
CA ARG A 27 3.48 24.18 -0.88
C ARG A 27 4.89 23.64 -0.70
N ASN A 28 5.88 24.42 -1.12
CA ASN A 28 7.28 24.17 -0.86
C ASN A 28 7.50 24.00 0.65
N HIS A 29 8.35 23.05 1.04
CA HIS A 29 8.63 22.65 2.43
C HIS A 29 7.44 22.03 3.20
N SER A 30 6.36 21.65 2.51
CA SER A 30 5.30 20.86 3.13
C SER A 30 5.80 19.48 3.58
N ARG A 31 5.08 18.87 4.51
CA ARG A 31 5.38 17.54 5.03
C ARG A 31 4.11 16.71 4.99
N VAL A 32 4.21 15.50 4.43
CA VAL A 32 3.15 14.50 4.41
C VAL A 32 3.54 13.39 5.35
N VAL A 33 2.62 12.98 6.24
CA VAL A 33 2.84 11.89 7.19
C VAL A 33 1.72 10.86 7.04
N ASN A 34 2.07 9.69 6.50
CA ASN A 34 1.17 8.55 6.44
C ASN A 34 1.30 7.71 7.71
N LEU A 35 0.23 7.60 8.48
CA LEU A 35 0.22 6.84 9.73
C LEU A 35 0.01 5.34 9.49
N THR A 36 1.13 4.61 9.52
CA THR A 36 1.15 3.14 9.42
C THR A 36 1.00 2.45 10.80
N SER A 37 1.59 1.28 10.99
CA SER A 37 1.60 0.49 12.22
C SER A 37 2.86 -0.41 12.25
N CYS A 38 3.19 -1.01 13.40
CA CYS A 38 4.14 -2.13 13.45
C CYS A 38 3.71 -3.32 12.55
N CYS A 39 2.41 -3.46 12.30
CA CYS A 39 1.87 -4.41 11.32
C CYS A 39 2.16 -4.03 9.86
N GLY A 40 2.65 -2.80 9.61
CA GLY A 40 3.04 -2.30 8.29
C GLY A 40 4.47 -2.63 7.89
N LEU A 41 5.19 -3.42 8.71
CA LEU A 41 6.51 -3.94 8.37
C LEU A 41 6.40 -5.04 7.30
N LEU A 42 7.29 -5.01 6.30
CA LEU A 42 7.29 -5.92 5.17
C LEU A 42 7.41 -7.40 5.57
N TYR A 43 8.08 -7.68 6.68
CA TYR A 43 8.18 -9.02 7.28
C TYR A 43 6.82 -9.67 7.54
N ASN A 44 5.74 -8.89 7.71
CA ASN A 44 4.40 -9.43 7.91
C ASN A 44 3.77 -10.02 6.64
N ILE A 45 4.43 -9.92 5.47
CA ILE A 45 4.04 -10.61 4.23
C ILE A 45 4.91 -11.86 4.10
N PRO A 46 4.35 -13.09 4.24
CA PRO A 46 5.14 -14.31 4.26
C PRO A 46 5.91 -14.60 2.96
N SER A 47 5.32 -14.32 1.80
CA SER A 47 5.93 -14.66 0.51
C SER A 47 7.14 -13.77 0.18
N PRO A 48 8.35 -14.34 -0.02
CA PRO A 48 9.52 -13.59 -0.45
C PRO A 48 9.34 -12.90 -1.81
N GLU A 49 8.55 -13.50 -2.70
CA GLU A 49 8.26 -12.93 -4.02
C GLU A 49 7.35 -11.70 -3.89
N LEU A 50 6.31 -11.76 -3.04
CA LEU A 50 5.50 -10.57 -2.74
C LEU A 50 6.33 -9.50 -2.04
N GLN A 51 7.21 -9.87 -1.12
CA GLN A 51 8.12 -8.92 -0.49
C GLN A 51 9.01 -8.22 -1.51
N LYS A 52 9.55 -8.96 -2.49
CA LYS A 52 10.36 -8.41 -3.58
C LYS A 52 9.57 -7.40 -4.42
N ARG A 53 8.33 -7.73 -4.81
CA ARG A 53 7.45 -6.84 -5.56
C ARG A 53 7.09 -5.58 -4.77
N LEU A 54 6.80 -5.71 -3.47
CA LEU A 54 6.42 -4.59 -2.59
C LEU A 54 7.59 -3.65 -2.24
N LYS A 55 8.83 -4.12 -2.32
CA LYS A 55 10.05 -3.31 -2.06
C LYS A 55 10.78 -2.89 -3.34
N ASP A 56 10.20 -3.13 -4.50
CA ASP A 56 10.80 -2.77 -5.78
C ASP A 56 11.09 -1.25 -5.81
N PRO A 57 12.35 -0.82 -6.04
CA PRO A 57 12.70 0.59 -6.12
C PRO A 57 11.93 1.34 -7.21
N GLU A 58 11.51 0.64 -8.27
CA GLU A 58 10.75 1.20 -9.39
C GLU A 58 9.24 1.01 -9.25
N LEU A 59 8.76 0.57 -8.07
CA LEU A 59 7.34 0.37 -7.82
C LEU A 59 6.55 1.66 -8.08
N THR A 60 5.49 1.57 -8.87
CA THR A 60 4.57 2.69 -9.14
C THR A 60 3.29 2.55 -8.32
N ILE A 61 2.55 3.66 -8.15
CA ILE A 61 1.24 3.64 -7.48
C ILE A 61 0.28 2.68 -8.18
N SER A 62 0.30 2.64 -9.52
CA SER A 62 -0.53 1.71 -10.30
C SER A 62 -0.20 0.24 -10.04
N GLN A 63 1.09 -0.12 -10.01
CA GLN A 63 1.52 -1.48 -9.66
C GLN A 63 1.17 -1.84 -8.22
N LEU A 64 1.32 -0.92 -7.28
CA LEU A 64 0.93 -1.13 -5.89
C LEU A 64 -0.60 -1.28 -5.74
N ASN A 65 -1.39 -0.50 -6.47
CA ASN A 65 -2.84 -0.64 -6.54
C ASN A 65 -3.24 -2.03 -7.07
N ASN A 66 -2.51 -2.55 -8.06
CA ASN A 66 -2.74 -3.91 -8.58
C ASN A 66 -2.38 -4.98 -7.54
N LEU A 67 -1.29 -4.83 -6.79
CA LEU A 67 -0.95 -5.71 -5.67
C LEU A 67 -2.08 -5.75 -4.61
N MET A 68 -2.67 -4.61 -4.28
CA MET A 68 -3.80 -4.56 -3.33
C MET A 68 -5.06 -5.23 -3.90
N LYS A 69 -5.30 -5.14 -5.22
CA LYS A 69 -6.39 -5.86 -5.90
C LYS A 69 -6.14 -7.36 -5.96
N GLU A 70 -4.91 -7.81 -6.19
CA GLU A 70 -4.50 -9.22 -6.11
C GLU A 70 -4.79 -9.80 -4.72
N PHE A 71 -4.45 -9.07 -3.65
CA PHE A 71 -4.83 -9.47 -2.30
C PHE A 71 -6.35 -9.56 -2.11
N LEU A 72 -7.11 -8.59 -2.63
CA LEU A 72 -8.58 -8.62 -2.53
C LEU A 72 -9.19 -9.83 -3.27
N GLN A 73 -8.61 -10.20 -4.41
CA GLN A 73 -9.00 -11.40 -5.16
C GLN A 73 -8.71 -12.65 -4.35
N ALA A 74 -7.50 -12.78 -3.80
CA ALA A 74 -7.14 -13.91 -2.95
C ALA A 74 -8.04 -14.00 -1.70
N ALA A 75 -8.40 -12.84 -1.13
CA ALA A 75 -9.33 -12.79 -0.01
C ALA A 75 -10.75 -13.19 -0.38
N ALA A 76 -11.18 -12.95 -1.62
CA ALA A 76 -12.48 -13.38 -2.13
C ALA A 76 -12.52 -14.89 -2.37
N GLU A 77 -11.42 -15.47 -2.85
CA GLU A 77 -11.23 -16.90 -3.06
C GLU A 77 -10.94 -17.69 -1.77
N GLY A 78 -10.51 -17.00 -0.71
CA GLY A 78 -10.20 -17.61 0.57
C GLY A 78 -8.80 -18.25 0.65
N ASN A 79 -7.91 -17.94 -0.29
CA ASN A 79 -6.59 -18.54 -0.44
C ASN A 79 -5.42 -17.58 -0.11
N CYS A 80 -5.66 -16.50 0.66
CA CYS A 80 -4.64 -15.49 1.00
C CYS A 80 -3.33 -16.08 1.54
N GLU A 81 -3.42 -17.07 2.43
CA GLU A 81 -2.24 -17.70 3.03
C GLU A 81 -1.49 -18.55 2.03
N GLU A 82 -2.20 -19.32 1.21
CA GLU A 82 -1.62 -20.21 0.18
C GLU A 82 -0.85 -19.41 -0.87
N VAL A 83 -1.37 -18.26 -1.27
CA VAL A 83 -0.69 -17.36 -2.21
C VAL A 83 0.28 -16.39 -1.50
N GLY A 84 0.42 -16.51 -0.18
CA GLY A 84 1.51 -15.91 0.60
C GLY A 84 1.31 -14.47 1.08
N TRP A 85 0.08 -13.96 1.10
CA TRP A 85 -0.28 -12.67 1.72
C TRP A 85 -0.36 -12.74 3.25
N GLY A 86 -0.58 -13.93 3.79
CA GLY A 86 -0.83 -14.14 5.21
C GLY A 86 -2.28 -13.89 5.63
N MET A 87 -2.54 -13.92 6.93
CA MET A 87 -3.91 -13.95 7.49
C MET A 87 -4.55 -12.57 7.71
N SER A 88 -3.73 -11.52 7.81
CA SER A 88 -4.17 -10.22 8.33
C SER A 88 -4.37 -9.19 7.21
N ALA A 89 -5.63 -8.95 6.84
CA ALA A 89 -5.98 -7.85 5.93
C ALA A 89 -5.52 -6.48 6.45
N TYR A 90 -5.46 -6.30 7.77
CA TYR A 90 -4.94 -5.08 8.38
C TYR A 90 -3.44 -4.93 8.11
N SER A 91 -2.67 -5.99 8.30
CA SER A 91 -1.22 -5.97 8.01
C SER A 91 -0.96 -5.68 6.54
N VAL A 92 -1.68 -6.35 5.63
CA VAL A 92 -1.56 -6.06 4.18
C VAL A 92 -1.88 -4.60 3.87
N SER A 93 -2.95 -4.04 4.45
CA SER A 93 -3.30 -2.62 4.24
C SER A 93 -2.21 -1.65 4.72
N LYS A 94 -1.57 -1.96 5.85
CA LYS A 94 -0.52 -1.12 6.44
C LYS A 94 0.83 -1.30 5.73
N VAL A 95 1.14 -2.49 5.22
CA VAL A 95 2.29 -2.71 4.34
C VAL A 95 2.11 -1.96 3.02
N GLY A 96 0.91 -2.01 2.43
CA GLY A 96 0.56 -1.21 1.26
C GLY A 96 0.75 0.28 1.50
N LEU A 97 0.27 0.80 2.63
CA LEU A 97 0.46 2.21 3.00
C LEU A 97 1.94 2.58 3.23
N SER A 98 2.73 1.70 3.85
CA SER A 98 4.18 1.89 3.97
C SER A 98 4.84 1.97 2.59
N ALA A 99 4.52 1.06 1.68
CA ALA A 99 5.03 1.07 0.31
C ALA A 99 4.63 2.34 -0.45
N LEU A 100 3.37 2.76 -0.34
CA LEU A 100 2.85 4.00 -0.92
C LEU A 100 3.68 5.21 -0.49
N THR A 101 4.07 5.26 0.79
CA THR A 101 4.88 6.36 1.33
C THR A 101 6.24 6.47 0.63
N PHE A 102 6.90 5.35 0.35
CA PHE A 102 8.15 5.35 -0.40
C PHE A 102 7.95 5.76 -1.87
N VAL A 103 6.88 5.27 -2.51
CA VAL A 103 6.55 5.64 -3.89
C VAL A 103 6.30 7.14 -4.01
N GLN A 104 5.51 7.70 -3.09
CA GLN A 104 5.19 9.13 -3.06
C GLN A 104 6.44 9.97 -2.81
N GLN A 105 7.32 9.56 -1.89
CA GLN A 105 8.59 10.28 -1.66
C GLN A 105 9.42 10.38 -2.94
N ARG A 106 9.56 9.29 -3.71
CA ARG A 106 10.28 9.32 -5.00
C ARG A 106 9.65 10.28 -6.00
N GLN A 107 8.32 10.35 -6.05
CA GLN A 107 7.62 11.31 -6.90
C GLN A 107 7.92 12.75 -6.46
N PHE A 108 7.90 13.04 -5.15
CA PHE A 108 8.27 14.36 -4.63
C PHE A 108 9.72 14.74 -4.88
N ASP A 109 10.65 13.78 -4.82
CA ASP A 109 12.08 14.03 -5.10
C ASP A 109 12.33 14.48 -6.55
N THR A 110 11.40 14.19 -7.46
CA THR A 110 11.44 14.55 -8.89
C THR A 110 10.43 15.64 -9.26
N ASP A 111 9.66 16.13 -8.29
CA ASP A 111 8.66 17.17 -8.51
C ASP A 111 9.37 18.53 -8.67
N PRO A 112 9.17 19.25 -9.78
CA PRO A 112 9.88 20.50 -10.05
C PRO A 112 9.35 21.70 -9.24
N ARG A 113 8.27 21.54 -8.45
CA ARG A 113 7.66 22.58 -7.62
C ARG A 113 8.43 22.81 -6.32
#